data_AF-A0A7J4JBI0-F1
#
_entry.id   AF-A0A7J4JBI0-F1
#
_cell.length_a   1.000
_cell.length_b   1.000
_cell.length_c   1.000
_cell.angle_alpha   90.00
_cell.angle_beta   90.00
_cell.angle_gamma   90.00
#
_symmetry.space_group_name_H-M   'P 1'
#
loop_
_entity.id
_entity.type
_entity.pdbx_description
1 polymer ?
#
loop_
_entity_poly.entity_id
_entity_poly.type
_entity_poly.pdbx_seq_one_letter_code
_entity_poly.pdbx_strand_id
1 'polypeptide(L)' 'MAKKVLKVLPKPTVQCRKLAKSVLRGVAFHHAGLVQKQKSLVEDGFRKGTVK' A
#
# COMPACT_ATOMS: atom_id res chain seq x y z
N MET A 1 -3.74 -7.79 2.34
CA MET A 1 -3.47 -6.55 1.58
C MET A 1 -1.97 -6.21 1.52
N ALA A 2 -1.27 -6.11 2.66
CA ALA A 2 0.15 -5.71 2.72
C ALA A 2 1.10 -6.47 1.76
N LYS A 3 1.00 -7.79 1.64
CA LYS A 3 1.81 -8.58 0.69
C LYS A 3 1.62 -8.15 -0.77
N LYS A 4 0.39 -7.79 -1.16
CA LYS A 4 0.07 -7.30 -2.51
C LYS A 4 0.71 -5.94 -2.76
N VAL A 5 0.65 -5.04 -1.77
CA VAL A 5 1.28 -3.71 -1.82
C VAL A 5 2.80 -3.79 -1.95
N LEU A 6 3.44 -4.75 -1.24
CA LEU A 6 4.88 -4.96 -1.29
C LEU A 6 5.36 -5.45 -2.66
N LYS A 7 4.62 -6.39 -3.28
CA LYS A 7 4.99 -7.08 -4.52
C LYS A 7 4.39 -6.46 -5.79
N VAL A 8 3.98 -5.18 -5.75
CA VAL A 8 3.47 -4.48 -6.94
C VAL A 8 4.52 -4.38 -8.05
N LEU A 9 5.79 -4.25 -7.66
CA LEU A 9 6.93 -4.23 -8.58
C LEU A 9 7.72 -5.55 -8.45
N PRO A 10 8.38 -6.03 -9.52
CA PRO A 10 9.24 -7.21 -9.46
C PRO A 10 10.32 -7.11 -8.37
N LYS A 11 10.93 -5.93 -8.24
CA LYS A 11 11.85 -5.58 -7.15
C LYS A 11 11.22 -4.48 -6.28
N PRO A 12 10.79 -4.78 -5.04
CA PRO A 12 10.18 -3.80 -4.17
C PRO A 12 11.12 -2.63 -3.85
N THR A 13 10.63 -1.40 -3.95
CA THR A 13 11.35 -0.21 -3.50
C THR A 13 11.28 -0.07 -1.97
N VAL A 14 12.07 0.85 -1.40
CA VAL A 14 11.96 1.23 0.01
C VAL A 14 10.54 1.71 0.33
N GLN A 15 9.91 2.47 -0.57
CA GLN A 15 8.54 2.93 -0.43
C GLN A 15 7.54 1.77 -0.38
N CYS A 16 7.70 0.74 -1.23
CA CYS A 16 6.87 -0.46 -1.19
C CYS A 16 6.93 -1.15 0.18
N ARG A 17 8.13 -1.25 0.76
CA ARG A 17 8.34 -1.81 2.10
C ARG A 17 7.68 -0.96 3.20
N LYS A 18 7.88 0.36 3.16
CA LYS A 18 7.29 1.29 4.12
C LYS A 18 5.76 1.22 4.10
N LEU A 19 5.16 1.33 2.92
CA LEU A 19 3.70 1.27 2.78
C LEU A 19 3.14 -0.08 3.23
N ALA A 20 3.76 -1.20 2.84
CA ALA A 20 3.32 -2.52 3.28
C ALA A 20 3.39 -2.70 4.81
N LYS A 21 4.42 -2.15 5.47
CA LYS A 21 4.56 -2.17 6.93
C LYS A 21 3.48 -1.34 7.62
N SER A 22 3.15 -0.16 7.09
CA SER A 22 2.03 0.65 7.60
C SER A 22 0.70 -0.09 7.43
N VAL A 23 0.46 -0.66 6.24
CA VAL A 23 -0.79 -1.38 5.93
C VAL A 23 -0.99 -2.60 6.84
N LEU A 24 0.10 -3.27 7.25
CA LEU A 24 0.04 -4.35 8.23
C LEU A 24 -0.52 -3.90 9.58
N ARG A 25 -0.34 -2.62 9.92
CA ARG A 25 -0.81 -1.98 11.16
C ARG A 25 -2.15 -1.28 11.00
N GLY A 26 -2.84 -1.49 9.87
CA GLY A 26 -4.12 -0.85 9.58
C GLY A 26 -4.00 0.64 9.23
N VAL A 27 -2.83 1.13 8.81
CA VAL A 27 -2.63 2.53 8.41
C VAL A 27 -2.06 2.59 7.00
N ALA A 28 -2.47 3.55 6.17
CA ALA A 28 -1.87 3.76 4.86
C ALA A 28 -1.60 5.24 4.58
N PHE A 29 -0.60 5.52 3.76
CA PHE A 29 -0.39 6.85 3.18
C PHE A 29 -0.73 6.82 1.69
N HIS A 30 -1.19 7.95 1.16
CA HIS A 30 -1.55 8.11 -0.25
C HIS A 30 -0.98 9.44 -0.77
N HIS A 31 -0.07 9.37 -1.74
CA HIS A 31 0.53 10.53 -2.39
C HIS A 31 0.90 10.21 -3.84
N ALA A 32 1.19 11.24 -4.64
CA ALA A 32 1.47 11.11 -6.08
C ALA A 32 2.66 10.19 -6.42
N GLY A 33 3.61 10.04 -5.50
CA GLY A 33 4.79 9.17 -5.65
C GLY A 33 4.51 7.67 -5.51
N LEU A 34 3.30 7.27 -5.10
CA LEU A 34 2.90 5.87 -5.12
C LEU A 34 2.62 5.41 -6.56
N VAL A 35 3.07 4.19 -6.88
CA VAL A 35 2.71 3.57 -8.16
C VAL A 35 1.21 3.29 -8.22
N GLN A 36 0.63 3.34 -9.42
CA GLN A 36 -0.83 3.30 -9.59
C GLN A 36 -1.50 2.13 -8.87
N LYS A 37 -0.91 0.95 -8.96
CA LYS A 37 -1.46 -0.24 -8.30
C LYS A 37 -1.42 -0.17 -6.76
N GLN A 38 -0.44 0.52 -6.17
CA GLN A 38 -0.42 0.77 -4.72
C GLN A 38 -1.55 1.70 -4.31
N LYS A 39 -1.78 2.79 -5.08
CA LYS A 39 -2.88 3.72 -4.83
C LYS A 39 -4.24 3.02 -4.83
N SER A 40 -4.53 2.23 -5.87
CA SER A 40 -5.79 1.47 -5.94
C SER A 40 -5.95 0.48 -4.78
N LEU A 41 -4.88 -0.21 -4.37
CA LEU A 41 -4.94 -1.11 -3.21
C LEU A 41 -5.21 -0.36 -1.89
N VAL A 42 -4.61 0.81 -1.72
CA VAL A 42 -4.83 1.67 -0.55
C VAL A 42 -6.28 2.16 -0.53
N GLU A 43 -6.78 2.70 -1.63
CA GLU A 43 -8.18 3.17 -1.77
C GLU A 43 -9.20 2.05 -1.52
N ASP A 44 -8.98 0.86 -2.07
CA ASP A 44 -9.80 -0.32 -1.78
C ASP A 44 -9.77 -0.67 -0.30
N GLY A 45 -8.59 -0.53 0.32
CA GLY A 45 -8.39 -0.80 1.74
C GLY A 45 -9.18 0.16 2.63
N PHE A 46 -9.20 1.45 2.28
CA PHE A 46 -10.01 2.48 2.92
C PHE A 46 -11.51 2.21 2.76
N ARG A 47 -11.98 1.92 1.53
CA ARG A 47 -13.40 1.60 1.28
C ARG A 47 -13.90 0.39 2.07
N LYS A 48 -13.01 -0.58 2.33
CA LYS A 48 -13.30 -1.80 3.09
C LYS A 48 -13.07 -1.65 4.60
N GLY A 49 -12.62 -0.50 5.08
CA GLY A 49 -12.29 -0.28 6.49
C GLY A 49 -11.09 -1.08 7.01
N THR A 50 -10.24 -1.59 6.12
CA THR A 50 -9.07 -2.41 6.48
C THR A 50 -7.81 -1.59 6.77
N VAL A 51 -7.78 -0.34 6.30
CA VAL A 51 -6.77 0.66 6.66
C VAL A 51 -7.47 1.99 6.89
N LYS A 52 -6.89 2.80 7.78
CA LYS A 52 -7.26 4.19 8.08
C LYS A 52 -6.13 5.15 7.72
#